data_AF-A0A428PPR6-F1
#
_entry.id   AF-A0A428PPR6-F1
#
_cell.length_a   1.000
_cell.length_b   1.000
_cell.length_c   1.000
_cell.angle_alpha   90.00
_cell.angle_beta   90.00
_cell.angle_gamma   90.00
#
_symmetry.space_group_name_H-M   'P 1'
#
loop_
_entity.id
_entity.type
_entity.pdbx_description
1 polymer ?
#
loop_
_entity_poly.entity_id
_entity_poly.type
_entity_poly.pdbx_seq_one_letter_code
_entity_poly.pdbx_strand_id
1 'polypeptide(L)'
;MRLSLILAPQVPLFHLLLFISYFINMGSGTSTPIRDCLNTVCENRLDCVRYPGDGLFISWAIPFNLEFPVTPAAVLRPRNVIDVSGAVKCAKEHGFKVQARSGGHSYG
;
A
#
# COMPACT_ATOMS: atom_id res chain seq x y z
N MET A 1 -0.76 -20.04 -3.65
CA MET A 1 -1.43 -18.93 -2.94
C MET A 1 -0.40 -17.83 -2.72
N ARG A 2 -0.61 -16.61 -3.24
CA ARG A 2 0.34 -15.49 -3.06
C ARG A 2 -0.21 -14.53 -2.01
N LEU A 3 0.46 -14.43 -0.86
CA LEU A 3 0.12 -13.46 0.18
C LEU A 3 0.51 -12.05 -0.30
N SER A 4 -0.39 -11.10 -0.18
CA SER A 4 -0.11 -9.67 -0.38
C SER A 4 -0.38 -8.90 0.92
N LEU A 5 0.36 -7.82 1.15
CA LEU A 5 0.06 -6.86 2.21
C LEU A 5 -0.44 -5.57 1.56
N ILE A 6 -1.57 -5.08 2.04
CA ILE A 6 -2.21 -3.86 1.58
C ILE A 6 -2.01 -2.80 2.66
N LEU A 7 -1.37 -1.69 2.31
CA LEU A 7 -1.20 -0.56 3.24
C LEU A 7 -2.25 0.51 2.99
N ALA A 8 -2.86 1.01 4.06
CA ALA A 8 -3.81 2.13 4.02
C ALA A 8 -3.33 3.23 4.97
N PRO A 9 -3.44 4.52 4.60
CA PRO A 9 -3.10 5.61 5.50
C PRO A 9 -4.03 5.59 6.73
N GLN A 10 -3.47 5.80 7.91
CA GLN A 10 -4.27 5.97 9.12
C GLN A 10 -4.76 7.41 9.19
N VAL A 11 -5.93 7.69 8.61
CA VAL A 11 -6.63 8.96 8.84
C VAL A 11 -7.39 8.88 10.17
N PRO A 12 -7.08 9.70 11.18
CA PRO A 12 -7.97 9.87 12.32
C PRO A 12 -9.27 10.53 11.84
N LEU A 13 -10.40 10.15 12.45
CA LEU A 13 -11.79 10.49 12.09
C LEU A 13 -12.13 12.02 12.08
N PHE A 14 -11.15 12.90 12.21
CA PHE A 14 -11.33 14.35 12.26
C PHE A 14 -10.46 14.98 11.17
N HIS A 15 -11.10 15.46 10.10
CA HIS A 15 -10.75 16.65 9.28
C HIS A 15 -11.12 16.46 7.79
N LEU A 16 -12.39 16.77 7.50
CA LEU A 16 -12.99 16.86 6.16
C LEU A 16 -12.45 18.03 5.30
N LEU A 17 -11.56 18.88 5.84
CA LEU A 17 -11.11 20.13 5.18
C LEU A 17 -9.66 20.11 4.66
N LEU A 18 -8.90 19.03 4.86
CA LEU A 18 -7.53 18.88 4.32
C LEU A 18 -7.45 18.05 3.04
N PHE A 19 -8.58 17.51 2.55
CA PHE A 19 -8.61 16.65 1.36
C PHE A 19 -8.32 17.39 0.06
N ILE A 20 -8.60 18.69 -0.05
CA ILE A 20 -8.44 19.43 -1.32
C ILE A 20 -6.96 19.67 -1.66
N SER A 21 -6.08 19.82 -0.66
CA SER A 21 -4.65 20.04 -0.86
C SER A 21 -3.83 18.76 -1.07
N TYR A 22 -4.37 17.57 -0.76
CA TYR A 22 -3.68 16.30 -1.01
C TYR A 22 -3.86 15.79 -2.45
N PHE A 23 -4.92 16.21 -3.16
CA PHE A 23 -5.19 15.77 -4.54
C PHE A 23 -4.30 16.44 -5.61
N ILE A 24 -3.63 17.56 -5.31
CA ILE A 24 -2.87 18.36 -6.30
C ILE A 24 -1.40 17.90 -6.46
N ASN A 25 -0.93 16.88 -5.72
CA ASN A 25 0.50 16.49 -5.74
C ASN A 25 0.78 15.05 -6.21
N MET A 26 -0.19 14.35 -6.80
CA MET A 26 0.00 12.98 -7.34
C MET A 26 0.58 13.00 -8.78
N GLY A 27 1.65 13.76 -8.99
CA GLY A 27 2.17 14.03 -10.33
C GLY A 27 3.66 14.33 -10.40
N SER A 28 4.49 13.69 -9.58
CA SER A 28 5.92 13.47 -9.82
C SER A 28 6.46 12.61 -8.68
N GLY A 29 7.36 11.67 -8.98
CA GLY A 29 7.86 10.66 -8.04
C GLY A 29 8.70 11.23 -6.89
N THR A 30 8.08 11.99 -5.99
CA THR A 30 8.66 12.37 -4.70
C THR A 30 8.68 11.14 -3.81
N SER A 31 9.86 10.75 -3.33
CA SER A 31 9.97 9.68 -2.34
C SER A 31 9.33 10.15 -1.05
N THR A 32 8.41 9.34 -0.51
CA THR A 32 7.88 9.52 0.84
C THR A 32 8.70 8.65 1.79
N PRO A 33 8.82 9.00 3.09
CA PRO A 33 9.58 8.19 4.05
C PRO A 33 9.14 6.71 4.07
N ILE A 34 7.83 6.45 3.97
CA ILE A 34 7.32 5.09 3.89
C ILE A 34 7.68 4.38 2.59
N ARG A 35 7.69 5.09 1.44
CA ARG A 35 8.10 4.52 0.15
C ARG A 35 9.55 4.09 0.21
N ASP A 36 10.42 4.91 0.79
CA ASP A 36 11.83 4.55 0.98
C ASP A 36 11.99 3.34 1.90
N CYS A 37 11.29 3.32 3.05
CA CYS A 37 11.30 2.19 3.98
C CYS A 37 10.87 0.88 3.30
N LEU A 38 9.76 0.89 2.56
CA LEU A 38 9.25 -0.29 1.86
C LEU A 38 10.16 -0.71 0.70
N ASN A 39 10.77 0.23 -0.03
CA ASN A 39 11.74 -0.06 -1.07
C ASN A 39 13.01 -0.74 -0.49
N THR A 40 13.47 -0.29 0.69
CA THR A 40 14.56 -0.94 1.43
C THR A 40 14.19 -2.35 1.87
N VAL A 41 13.00 -2.57 2.45
CA VAL A 41 12.49 -3.91 2.78
C VAL A 41 12.47 -4.82 1.55
N CYS A 42 12.10 -4.26 0.41
CA CYS A 42 12.03 -4.97 -0.85
C CYS A 42 13.36 -5.12 -1.57
N GLU A 43 14.47 -4.58 -1.06
CA GLU A 43 15.78 -4.57 -1.73
C GLU A 43 15.67 -4.05 -3.19
N ASN A 44 14.77 -3.10 -3.43
CA ASN A 44 14.41 -2.58 -4.77
C ASN A 44 13.95 -3.64 -5.80
N ARG A 45 13.51 -4.82 -5.35
CA ARG A 45 12.99 -5.86 -6.26
C ARG A 45 11.72 -5.39 -6.94
N LEU A 46 11.71 -5.49 -8.27
CA LEU A 46 10.60 -5.07 -9.10
C LEU A 46 9.34 -5.91 -8.86
N ASP A 47 9.36 -7.06 -8.21
CA ASP A 47 8.16 -7.88 -7.96
C ASP A 47 7.70 -7.85 -6.49
N CYS A 48 8.20 -6.91 -5.69
CA CYS A 48 7.96 -6.87 -4.25
C CYS A 48 6.95 -5.80 -3.80
N VAL A 49 7.04 -4.55 -4.28
CA VAL A 49 6.12 -3.45 -3.88
C VAL A 49 5.66 -2.64 -5.08
N ARG A 50 4.42 -2.16 -5.03
CA ARG A 50 3.80 -1.25 -6.02
C ARG A 50 3.04 -0.13 -5.34
N TYR A 51 3.06 1.04 -5.97
CA TYR A 51 2.44 2.27 -5.51
C TYR A 51 1.43 2.80 -6.55
N PRO A 52 0.43 3.59 -6.13
CA PRO A 52 -0.44 4.31 -7.07
C PRO A 52 0.40 5.10 -8.09
N GLY A 53 0.06 4.95 -9.38
CA GLY A 53 0.83 5.54 -10.49
C GLY A 53 1.81 4.57 -11.17
N ASP A 54 2.21 3.47 -10.53
CA ASP A 54 2.99 2.42 -11.20
C ASP A 54 2.09 1.67 -12.21
N GLY A 55 2.61 1.37 -13.41
CA GLY A 55 1.81 0.72 -14.47
C GLY A 55 1.23 -0.65 -14.12
N LEU A 56 1.82 -1.37 -13.15
CA LEU A 56 1.32 -2.67 -12.66
C LEU A 56 0.57 -2.58 -11.32
N PHE A 57 0.39 -1.39 -10.75
CA PHE A 57 -0.29 -1.24 -9.46
C PHE A 57 -1.74 -1.75 -9.52
N ILE A 58 -2.46 -1.36 -10.58
CA ILE A 58 -3.88 -1.72 -10.74
C ILE A 58 -4.05 -3.24 -10.74
N SER A 59 -3.24 -3.98 -11.50
CA SER A 59 -3.34 -5.45 -11.55
C SER A 59 -3.03 -6.14 -10.22
N TRP A 60 -2.44 -5.43 -9.26
CA TRP A 60 -2.16 -5.92 -7.92
C TRP A 60 -3.23 -5.49 -6.92
N ALA A 61 -3.86 -4.34 -7.13
CA ALA A 61 -4.81 -3.73 -6.20
C ALA A 61 -6.28 -4.10 -6.47
N ILE A 62 -6.62 -4.73 -7.60
CA ILE A 62 -8.01 -5.09 -7.92
C ILE A 62 -8.66 -5.91 -6.79
N PRO A 63 -9.80 -5.44 -6.22
CA PRO A 63 -10.58 -6.20 -5.24
C PRO A 63 -11.46 -7.25 -5.93
N PHE A 64 -11.93 -8.23 -5.16
CA PHE A 64 -12.92 -9.19 -5.65
C PHE A 64 -14.31 -8.54 -5.77
N ASN A 65 -14.75 -7.82 -4.73
CA ASN A 65 -15.99 -7.06 -4.79
C ASN A 65 -15.75 -5.70 -5.44
N LEU A 66 -16.27 -5.52 -6.65
CA LEU A 66 -16.11 -4.28 -7.42
C LEU A 66 -17.03 -3.15 -6.94
N GLU A 67 -18.04 -3.43 -6.10
CA GLU A 67 -18.92 -2.43 -5.49
C GLU A 67 -18.19 -1.58 -4.44
N PHE A 68 -17.14 -2.12 -3.81
CA PHE A 68 -16.33 -1.43 -2.80
C PHE A 68 -14.89 -1.20 -3.31
N PRO A 69 -14.67 -0.19 -4.16
CA PRO A 69 -13.33 0.13 -4.64
C PRO A 69 -12.48 0.68 -3.49
N VAL A 70 -11.30 0.08 -3.30
CA VAL A 70 -10.30 0.54 -2.33
C VAL A 70 -8.99 0.78 -3.05
N THR A 71 -8.44 1.99 -2.91
CA THR A 71 -7.10 2.33 -3.41
C THR A 71 -6.12 2.35 -2.25
N PRO A 72 -5.24 1.35 -2.13
CA PRO A 72 -4.24 1.34 -1.06
C PRO A 72 -3.08 2.28 -1.34
N ALA A 73 -2.36 2.66 -0.29
CA ALA A 73 -1.12 3.44 -0.40
C ALA A 73 0.03 2.64 -1.03
N ALA A 74 0.06 1.33 -0.78
CA ALA A 74 0.99 0.41 -1.41
C ALA A 74 0.43 -1.02 -1.39
N VAL A 75 0.84 -1.83 -2.38
CA VAL A 75 0.61 -3.28 -2.39
C VAL A 75 1.96 -3.98 -2.40
N LEU A 76 2.19 -4.82 -1.40
CA LEU A 76 3.38 -5.65 -1.30
C LEU A 76 3.05 -7.11 -1.60
N ARG A 77 3.96 -7.80 -2.28
CA ARG A 77 3.96 -9.25 -2.52
C ARG A 77 5.24 -9.84 -1.88
N PRO A 78 5.27 -9.98 -0.54
CA PRO A 78 6.43 -10.50 0.16
C PRO A 78 6.76 -11.94 -0.27
N ARG A 79 8.06 -12.27 -0.34
CA ARG A 79 8.55 -13.62 -0.69
C ARG A 79 8.88 -14.45 0.55
N ASN A 80 9.17 -13.81 1.67
CA ASN A 80 9.56 -14.46 2.91
C ASN A 80 9.06 -13.71 4.14
N VAL A 81 9.28 -14.28 5.33
CA VAL A 81 8.86 -13.71 6.61
C VAL A 81 9.59 -12.41 6.98
N ILE A 82 10.79 -12.19 6.43
CA ILE A 82 11.56 -10.96 6.66
C ILE A 82 10.87 -9.79 5.96
N ASP A 83 10.46 -9.96 4.70
CA ASP A 83 9.69 -8.95 3.95
C ASP A 83 8.40 -8.59 4.69
N VAL A 84 7.66 -9.60 5.19
CA VAL A 84 6.40 -9.40 5.94
C VAL A 84 6.66 -8.56 7.20
N SER A 85 7.63 -8.99 8.03
CA SER A 85 7.92 -8.30 9.28
C SER A 85 8.46 -6.89 9.07
N GLY A 86 9.29 -6.67 8.04
CA GLY A 86 9.81 -5.36 7.66
C GLY A 86 8.70 -4.42 7.21
N ALA A 87 7.77 -4.90 6.36
CA ALA A 87 6.64 -4.12 5.90
C ALA A 87 5.72 -3.67 7.05
N VAL A 88 5.44 -4.57 8.02
CA VAL A 88 4.64 -4.25 9.21
C VAL A 88 5.35 -3.21 10.08
N LYS A 89 6.67 -3.30 10.24
CA LYS A 89 7.47 -2.29 10.95
C LYS A 89 7.40 -0.92 10.26
N CYS A 90 7.68 -0.85 8.96
CA CYS A 90 7.56 0.39 8.18
C CYS A 90 6.16 1.02 8.32
N ALA A 91 5.11 0.20 8.20
CA ALA A 91 3.75 0.69 8.34
C ALA A 91 3.49 1.27 9.75
N LYS A 92 3.91 0.58 10.80
CA LYS A 92 3.74 1.04 12.18
C LYS A 92 4.49 2.34 12.46
N GLU A 93 5.74 2.44 12.00
CA GLU A 93 6.60 3.61 12.19
C GLU A 93 6.04 4.86 11.51
N HIS A 94 5.46 4.70 10.32
CA HIS A 94 4.94 5.82 9.52
C HIS A 94 3.42 6.03 9.64
N GLY A 95 2.73 5.32 10.54
CA GLY A 95 1.30 5.52 10.78
C GLY A 95 0.38 4.99 9.66
N PHE A 96 0.71 3.84 9.08
CA PHE A 96 -0.13 3.13 8.12
C PHE A 96 -0.71 1.87 8.73
N LYS A 97 -1.93 1.52 8.32
CA LYS A 97 -2.56 0.23 8.61
C LYS A 97 -2.11 -0.80 7.58
N VAL A 98 -2.04 -2.07 8.00
CA VAL A 98 -1.70 -3.21 7.14
C VAL A 98 -2.85 -4.19 7.14
N GLN A 99 -3.22 -4.69 5.96
CA GLN A 99 -4.15 -5.80 5.79
C GLN A 99 -3.49 -6.92 5.00
N ALA A 100 -3.57 -8.14 5.53
CA ALA A 100 -3.13 -9.32 4.81
C ALA A 100 -4.19 -9.76 3.82
N ARG A 101 -3.79 -10.01 2.56
CA ARG A 101 -4.67 -10.51 1.50
C ARG A 101 -4.07 -11.77 0.89
N SER A 102 -4.78 -12.89 1.01
CA SER A 102 -4.44 -14.15 0.32
C SER A 102 -5.19 -14.21 -1.03
N GLY A 103 -6.27 -14.98 -1.14
CA GLY A 103 -7.08 -15.07 -2.37
C GLY A 103 -7.89 -13.82 -2.71
N GLY A 104 -8.10 -12.91 -1.76
CA GLY A 104 -8.73 -11.60 -2.04
C GLY A 104 -10.25 -11.60 -2.19
N HIS A 105 -10.95 -12.67 -1.80
CA HIS A 105 -12.41 -12.81 -1.92
C HIS A 105 -13.24 -12.10 -0.83
N SER A 106 -12.71 -11.04 -0.21
CA SER A 106 -13.50 -10.26 0.77
C SER A 106 -14.63 -9.52 0.07
N TYR A 107 -15.79 -9.42 0.72
CA TYR A 107 -16.97 -8.70 0.20
C TYR A 107 -17.06 -7.26 0.73
N GLY A 108 -16.24 -6.90 1.72
CA GLY A 108 -16.24 -5.62 2.41
C GLY A 108 -15.55 -5.79 3.75
#